data_AF-A0A3B9KRI4-F1
#
_entry.id   AF-A0A3B9KRI4-F1
#
_cell.length_a   1.000
_cell.length_b   1.000
_cell.length_c   1.000
_cell.angle_alpha   90.00
_cell.angle_beta   90.00
_cell.angle_gamma   90.00
#
_symmetry.space_group_name_H-M   'P 1'
#
loop_
_entity.id
_entity.type
_entity.pdbx_description
1 polymer ?
#
loop_
_entity_poly.entity_id
_entity_poly.type
_entity_poly.pdbx_seq_one_letter_code
_entity_poly.pdbx_strand_id
1 'polypeptide(L)'
;MDKRPERPTWDEYFLEIARVVARRSSCLRRQVGAVIVRNKDIISTGYNGAPSFQKNSLEYGFCYREKHNIKSGTQLELCRAVGSHAESNAIVLAAR
;
A
#
# COMPACT_ATOMS: atom_id res chain seq x y z
N MET A 1 2.28 -1.19 40.17
CA MET A 1 1.55 -0.39 39.15
C MET A 1 1.06 -1.34 38.09
N ASP A 2 -0.22 -1.69 38.19
CA ASP A 2 -0.90 -2.60 37.28
C ASP A 2 -1.12 -1.88 35.94
N LYS A 3 -0.15 -1.99 35.02
CA LYS A 3 -0.28 -1.43 33.66
C LYS A 3 -1.23 -2.33 32.88
N ARG A 4 -2.53 -2.12 33.04
CA ARG A 4 -3.51 -2.68 32.10
C ARG A 4 -3.16 -2.13 30.71
N PRO A 5 -3.03 -2.98 29.68
CA PRO A 5 -2.75 -2.50 28.33
C PRO A 5 -3.89 -1.57 27.90
N GLU A 6 -3.53 -0.35 27.53
CA GLU A 6 -4.48 0.61 26.99
C GLU A 6 -4.99 0.08 25.65
N ARG A 7 -6.31 -0.07 25.53
CA ARG A 7 -6.92 -0.55 24.30
C ARG A 7 -6.79 0.55 23.24
N PRO A 8 -6.20 0.27 22.06
CA PRO A 8 -6.06 1.27 21.03
C PRO A 8 -7.43 1.79 20.59
N THR A 9 -7.49 3.06 20.22
CA THR A 9 -8.64 3.64 19.56
C THR A 9 -8.89 2.97 18.22
N TRP A 10 -10.09 3.15 17.66
CA TRP A 10 -10.42 2.60 16.34
C TRP A 10 -9.48 3.14 15.25
N ASP A 11 -9.14 4.42 15.30
CA ASP A 11 -8.26 5.03 14.31
C ASP A 11 -6.83 4.46 14.39
N GLU A 12 -6.28 4.31 15.60
CA GLU A 12 -4.98 3.66 15.79
C GLU A 12 -4.98 2.23 15.28
N TYR A 13 -6.02 1.46 15.60
CA TYR A 13 -6.18 0.08 15.13
C TYR A 13 -6.18 0.00 13.60
N PHE A 14 -6.97 0.82 12.91
CA PHE A 14 -7.03 0.79 11.44
C PHE A 14 -5.77 1.34 10.79
N LEU A 15 -5.14 2.37 11.36
CA LEU A 15 -3.88 2.91 10.86
C LEU A 15 -2.71 1.93 11.04
N GLU A 16 -2.66 1.19 12.14
CA GLU A 16 -1.68 0.12 12.33
C GLU A 16 -1.86 -1.00 11.31
N ILE A 17 -3.10 -1.39 11.03
CA ILE A 17 -3.39 -2.36 9.97
C ILE A 17 -2.95 -1.82 8.61
N ALA A 18 -3.23 -0.55 8.29
CA ALA A 18 -2.76 0.06 7.05
C ALA A 18 -1.23 0.03 6.93
N ARG A 19 -0.49 0.27 8.04
CA ARG A 19 0.97 0.15 8.08
C ARG A 19 1.43 -1.29 7.86
N VAL A 20 0.75 -2.28 8.44
CA VAL A 20 1.07 -3.70 8.22
C VAL A 20 0.81 -4.11 6.77
N VAL A 21 -0.31 -3.68 6.19
CA VAL A 21 -0.65 -3.90 4.79
C VAL A 21 0.40 -3.26 3.87
N ALA A 22 0.86 -2.05 4.18
CA ALA A 22 1.90 -1.36 3.42
C ALA A 22 3.21 -2.17 3.32
N ARG A 23 3.58 -2.95 4.35
CA ARG A 23 4.78 -3.80 4.34
C ARG A 23 4.75 -4.90 3.27
N ARG A 24 3.56 -5.24 2.73
CA ARG A 24 3.43 -6.15 1.59
C ARG A 24 3.70 -5.49 0.24
N SER A 25 3.88 -4.17 0.20
CA SER A 25 4.20 -3.45 -1.02
C SER A 25 5.49 -3.95 -1.66
N SER A 26 5.45 -4.14 -2.98
CA SER A 26 6.62 -4.45 -3.80
C SER A 26 7.32 -3.21 -4.36
N CYS A 27 6.92 -2.02 -3.92
CA CYS A 27 7.56 -0.77 -4.32
C CYS A 27 8.76 -0.48 -3.40
N LEU A 28 9.93 -0.27 -4.01
CA LEU A 28 11.16 0.07 -3.29
C LEU A 28 11.17 1.53 -2.77
N ARG A 29 10.42 2.42 -3.41
CA ARG A 29 10.47 3.87 -3.13
C ARG A 29 9.49 4.31 -2.04
N ARG A 30 8.27 3.79 -2.07
CA ARG A 30 7.19 4.16 -1.12
C ARG A 30 6.32 2.95 -0.87
N GLN A 31 6.22 2.53 0.38
CA GLN A 31 5.33 1.47 0.82
C GLN A 31 4.05 2.11 1.36
N VAL A 32 2.96 1.94 0.63
CA VAL A 32 1.65 2.53 0.95
C VAL A 32 0.65 1.41 1.14
N GLY A 33 -0.15 1.52 2.19
CA GLY A 33 -1.24 0.61 2.50
C GLY A 33 -2.53 1.40 2.71
N ALA A 34 -3.65 0.81 2.31
CA ALA A 34 -4.99 1.36 2.44
C ALA A 34 -5.91 0.30 3.05
N VAL A 35 -6.86 0.75 3.86
CA VAL A 35 -7.87 -0.08 4.51
C VAL A 35 -9.21 0.62 4.34
N ILE A 36 -10.20 -0.08 3.78
CA ILE A 36 -11.57 0.42 3.67
C ILE A 36 -12.37 -0.17 4.82
N VAL A 37 -12.99 0.70 5.61
CA VAL A 37 -13.75 0.33 6.82
C VAL A 37 -15.18 0.82 6.69
N ARG A 38 -16.14 0.01 7.11
CA ARG A 38 -17.55 0.40 7.28
C ARG A 38 -18.06 -0.20 8.57
N ASN A 39 -18.71 0.60 9.42
CA ASN A 39 -19.27 0.14 10.70
C ASN A 39 -18.25 -0.56 11.63
N LYS A 40 -16.97 -0.14 11.57
CA LYS A 40 -15.83 -0.76 12.28
C LYS A 40 -15.41 -2.14 11.76
N ASP A 41 -16.03 -2.61 10.68
CA ASP A 41 -15.61 -3.81 9.97
C ASP A 41 -14.70 -3.44 8.81
N ILE A 42 -13.62 -4.20 8.63
CA ILE A 42 -12.70 -4.05 7.51
C ILE A 42 -13.34 -4.73 6.30
N ILE A 43 -13.64 -3.95 5.28
CA ILE A 43 -14.26 -4.42 4.03
C ILE A 43 -13.18 -4.93 3.08
N SER A 44 -12.11 -4.17 2.92
CA SER A 44 -11.00 -4.55 2.07
C SER A 44 -9.70 -3.85 2.48
N THR A 45 -8.59 -4.36 1.97
CA THR A 45 -7.27 -3.77 2.13
C THR A 45 -6.57 -3.72 0.78
N GLY A 46 -5.62 -2.81 0.62
CA GLY A 46 -4.82 -2.70 -0.59
C GLY A 46 -3.44 -2.17 -0.28
N TYR A 47 -2.44 -2.61 -1.03
CA TYR A 47 -1.08 -2.08 -1.00
C TYR A 47 -0.65 -1.71 -2.41
N ASN A 48 0.29 -0.79 -2.56
CA ASN A 48 0.79 -0.41 -3.87
C ASN A 48 1.82 -1.43 -4.38
N GLY A 49 1.80 -1.75 -5.67
CA GLY A 49 2.69 -2.74 -6.27
C GLY A 49 2.48 -2.88 -7.77
N ALA A 50 3.30 -3.71 -8.43
CA ALA A 50 3.04 -4.04 -9.82
C ALA A 50 1.79 -4.95 -9.94
N PRO A 51 1.03 -4.87 -11.04
CA PRO A 51 -0.05 -5.81 -11.33
C PRO A 51 0.44 -7.26 -11.35
N SER A 52 -0.44 -8.22 -11.03
CA SER A 52 -0.07 -9.64 -10.87
C SER A 52 0.58 -10.30 -12.08
N PHE A 53 0.39 -9.76 -13.29
CA PHE A 53 0.95 -10.28 -14.54
C PHE A 53 2.29 -9.64 -14.93
N GLN A 54 2.81 -8.70 -14.13
CA GLN A 54 4.09 -8.04 -14.37
C GLN A 54 5.07 -8.30 -13.23
N LYS A 55 6.36 -8.40 -13.59
CA LYS A 55 7.43 -8.47 -12.59
C LYS A 55 7.50 -7.17 -11.79
N ASN A 56 7.55 -7.32 -10.48
CA ASN A 56 7.56 -6.20 -9.55
C ASN A 56 8.97 -5.61 -9.35
N SER A 57 9.06 -4.49 -8.62
CA SER A 57 10.36 -3.81 -8.44
C SER A 57 11.32 -4.60 -7.52
N LEU A 58 10.80 -5.44 -6.61
CA LEU A 58 11.61 -6.35 -5.80
C LEU A 58 12.24 -7.45 -6.67
N GLU A 59 11.48 -8.02 -7.60
CA GLU A 59 11.96 -9.05 -8.54
C GLU A 59 13.03 -8.51 -9.50
N TYR A 60 12.91 -7.25 -9.92
CA TYR A 60 13.96 -6.59 -10.71
C TYR A 60 15.16 -6.12 -9.88
N GLY A 61 15.03 -6.01 -8.55
CA GLY A 61 16.05 -5.47 -7.65
C GLY A 61 16.29 -3.96 -7.77
N PHE A 62 15.50 -3.24 -8.58
CA PHE A 62 15.62 -1.77 -8.71
C PHE A 62 14.29 -1.10 -9.08
N CYS A 63 14.12 0.14 -8.61
CA CYS A 63 13.04 1.02 -9.06
C CYS A 63 13.48 1.75 -10.34
N TYR A 64 12.71 1.58 -11.43
CA TYR A 64 13.00 2.26 -12.70
C TYR A 64 13.06 3.80 -12.53
N ARG A 65 12.15 4.36 -11.75
CA ARG A 65 12.10 5.82 -11.52
C ARG A 65 13.31 6.36 -10.77
N GLU A 66 13.83 5.61 -9.81
CA GLU A 66 15.02 6.02 -9.06
C GLU A 66 16.28 5.87 -9.93
N LYS A 67 16.40 4.76 -10.65
CA LYS A 67 17.53 4.52 -11.56
C LYS A 67 17.66 5.61 -12.64
N HIS A 68 16.54 6.14 -13.12
CA HIS A 68 16.50 7.17 -14.17
C HIS A 68 16.28 8.60 -13.62
N ASN A 69 16.37 8.83 -12.31
CA ASN A 69 16.19 10.14 -11.66
C ASN A 69 14.93 10.90 -12.09
N ILE A 70 13.82 10.18 -12.29
CA ILE A 70 12.57 10.77 -12.76
C ILE A 70 11.92 11.57 -11.64
N LYS A 71 11.76 12.88 -11.87
CA LYS A 71 11.13 13.83 -10.93
C LYS A 71 9.73 13.36 -10.52
N SER A 72 9.36 13.63 -9.27
CA SER A 72 8.02 13.33 -8.78
C SER A 72 6.96 14.15 -9.54
N GLY A 73 5.83 13.53 -9.86
CA GLY A 73 4.75 14.16 -10.62
C GLY A 73 4.94 14.17 -12.15
N THR A 74 6.08 13.69 -12.65
CA THR A 74 6.33 13.55 -14.09
C THR A 74 6.49 12.09 -14.49
N GLN A 75 6.20 11.80 -15.77
CA GLN A 75 6.38 10.51 -16.42
C GLN A 75 5.80 9.35 -15.58
N LEU A 76 4.54 9.51 -15.14
CA LEU A 76 3.89 8.56 -14.25
C LEU A 76 3.80 7.19 -14.92
N GLU A 77 3.54 7.16 -16.23
CA GLU A 77 3.48 6.00 -17.12
C GLU A 77 4.70 5.08 -17.08
N LEU A 78 5.86 5.58 -16.64
CA LEU A 78 7.09 4.79 -16.48
C LEU A 78 7.19 4.06 -15.14
N CYS A 79 6.27 4.30 -14.20
CA CYS A 79 6.25 3.56 -12.94
C CYS A 79 5.71 2.15 -13.16
N ARG A 80 6.39 1.12 -12.67
CA ARG A 80 5.86 -0.26 -12.71
C ARG A 80 4.62 -0.46 -11.85
N ALA A 81 4.38 0.44 -10.89
CA ALA A 81 3.17 0.49 -10.09
C ALA A 81 2.12 1.47 -10.66
N VAL A 82 2.22 1.87 -11.94
CA VAL A 82 1.19 2.68 -12.62
C VAL A 82 -0.17 2.04 -12.41
N GLY A 83 -1.11 2.80 -11.86
CA GLY A 83 -2.50 2.37 -11.69
C GLY A 83 -2.77 1.39 -10.55
N SER A 84 -1.73 0.85 -9.90
CA SER A 84 -1.84 -0.09 -8.79
C SER A 84 -1.40 0.56 -7.49
N HIS A 85 -2.06 1.67 -7.18
CA HIS A 85 -1.97 2.34 -5.89
C HIS A 85 -2.71 1.52 -4.81
N ALA A 86 -2.35 1.76 -3.54
CA ALA A 86 -2.95 1.03 -2.43
C ALA A 86 -4.46 1.26 -2.37
N GLU A 87 -4.89 2.49 -2.58
CA GLU A 87 -6.27 2.96 -2.58
C GLU A 87 -7.07 2.29 -3.71
N SER A 88 -6.55 2.32 -4.93
CA SER A 88 -7.18 1.69 -6.10
C SER A 88 -7.34 0.18 -5.90
N ASN A 89 -6.30 -0.48 -5.39
CA ASN A 89 -6.34 -1.92 -5.10
C ASN A 89 -7.37 -2.25 -4.01
N ALA A 90 -7.48 -1.44 -2.96
CA ALA A 90 -8.48 -1.64 -1.91
C ALA A 90 -9.91 -1.51 -2.46
N ILE A 91 -10.17 -0.53 -3.34
CA ILE A 91 -11.49 -0.37 -3.99
C ILE A 91 -11.81 -1.56 -4.90
N VAL A 92 -10.88 -1.96 -5.76
CA VAL A 92 -11.06 -3.10 -6.67
C VAL A 92 -11.33 -4.39 -5.90
N LEU A 93 -10.64 -4.61 -4.78
CA LEU A 93 -10.87 -5.78 -3.92
C LEU A 93 -12.21 -5.73 -3.18
N ALA A 94 -12.72 -4.54 -2.83
CA ALA A 94 -14.04 -4.41 -2.23
C ALA A 94 -15.18 -4.70 -3.23
N ALA A 95 -14.91 -4.55 -4.54
CA ALA A 95 -15.88 -4.79 -5.60
C ALA A 95 -15.88 -6.24 -6.13
N ARG A 96 -14.94 -7.08 -5.67
CA ARG A 96 -14.88 -8.51 -5.99
C ARG A 96 -15.86 -9.30 -5.13
#